data_AF-A0A3A8UEV1-F1
#
_entry.id   AF-A0A3A8UEV1-F1
#
_cell.length_a   1.000
_cell.length_b   1.000
_cell.length_c   1.000
_cell.angle_alpha   90.00
_cell.angle_beta   90.00
_cell.angle_gamma   90.00
#
_symmetry.space_group_name_H-M   'P 1'
#
loop_
_entity.id
_entity.type
_entity.pdbx_description
1 polymer ?
#
loop_
_entity_poly.entity_id
_entity_poly.type
_entity_poly.pdbx_seq_one_letter_code
_entity_poly.pdbx_strand_id
1 'polypeptide(L)'
;MVLEPDNRMKQKMAKNGSVLQFMYSVAGAGKGLAAMGVMLIWIAVLLAAALFRIIGTQKAVMVAAGIIVPGILLAAAGVSMQKKRERGWAAAYTKLSGMDEKELHQVDQEFQQPGTVLFSFDKGKDSNSLKKMGFITANYIKFPGINPFLLRLDDLVACFYTKKMLCRDGGYDHGFIAYPVEGEWTFVMDSPPEKASLEIVKLVKEHNPKVITDHFFAYEGKEYDAFGGMEEVIELHKRVYGKR
;
A
#
# COMPACT_ATOMS: atom_id res chain seq x y z
N MET A 1 -1.36 -13.91 -4.43
CA MET A 1 -1.20 -13.84 -5.90
C MET A 1 0.19 -13.31 -6.17
N VAL A 2 0.95 -14.00 -7.00
CA VAL A 2 2.30 -13.60 -7.42
C VAL A 2 2.33 -13.67 -8.95
N LEU A 3 2.82 -12.63 -9.62
CA LEU A 3 2.92 -12.60 -11.09
C LEU A 3 4.03 -11.66 -11.55
N GLU A 4 4.62 -11.97 -12.69
CA GLU A 4 5.47 -11.02 -13.42
C GLU A 4 4.59 -10.09 -14.28
N PRO A 5 4.73 -8.76 -14.15
CA PRO A 5 3.95 -7.82 -14.94
C PRO A 5 4.51 -7.72 -16.36
N ASP A 6 3.63 -7.82 -17.36
CA ASP A 6 3.98 -7.52 -18.74
C ASP A 6 4.25 -6.01 -18.94
N ASN A 7 4.86 -5.64 -20.08
CA ASN A 7 5.19 -4.26 -20.40
C ASN A 7 3.97 -3.32 -20.40
N ARG A 8 2.79 -3.82 -20.79
CA ARG A 8 1.56 -3.03 -20.81
C ARG A 8 1.09 -2.72 -19.39
N MET A 9 1.22 -3.68 -18.48
CA MET A 9 0.91 -3.53 -17.06
C MET A 9 1.86 -2.54 -16.41
N LYS A 10 3.16 -2.64 -16.69
CA LYS A 10 4.17 -1.67 -16.21
C LYS A 10 3.88 -0.26 -16.69
N GLN A 11 3.55 -0.08 -17.96
CA GLN A 11 3.14 1.22 -18.52
C GLN A 11 1.87 1.78 -17.85
N LYS A 12 0.87 0.92 -17.60
CA LYS A 12 -0.36 1.31 -16.89
C LYS A 12 -0.09 1.74 -15.44
N MET A 13 0.92 1.14 -14.82
CA MET A 13 1.35 1.46 -13.46
C MET A 13 2.32 2.65 -13.40
N ALA A 14 2.79 3.19 -14.53
CA ALA A 14 3.64 4.37 -14.54
C ALA A 14 2.81 5.66 -14.61
N LYS A 15 2.55 6.28 -13.45
CA LYS A 15 1.90 7.60 -13.41
C LYS A 15 2.97 8.69 -13.46
N ASN A 16 2.97 9.49 -14.53
CA ASN A 16 4.04 10.47 -14.81
C ASN A 16 5.45 9.85 -14.76
N GLY A 17 5.58 8.58 -15.19
CA GLY A 17 6.85 7.85 -15.15
C GLY A 17 7.17 7.14 -13.82
N SER A 18 6.34 7.28 -12.77
CA SER A 18 6.59 6.66 -11.46
C SER A 18 5.53 5.61 -11.09
N VAL A 19 5.98 4.42 -10.71
CA VAL A 19 5.12 3.38 -10.12
C VAL A 19 4.77 3.71 -8.68
N LEU A 20 5.70 4.32 -7.96
CA LEU A 20 5.51 4.74 -6.58
C LEU A 20 4.40 5.80 -6.48
N GLN A 21 4.39 6.78 -7.40
CA GLN A 21 3.30 7.76 -7.48
C GLN A 21 1.95 7.12 -7.82
N PHE A 22 1.93 6.14 -8.75
CA PHE A 22 0.73 5.42 -9.11
C PHE A 22 0.13 4.67 -7.92
N MET A 23 0.95 3.88 -7.21
CA MET A 23 0.53 3.13 -6.03
C MET A 23 0.09 4.06 -4.89
N TYR A 24 0.86 5.13 -4.65
CA TYR A 24 0.52 6.14 -3.64
C TYR A 24 -0.84 6.79 -3.92
N SER A 25 -1.23 6.94 -5.18
CA SER A 25 -2.52 7.51 -5.58
C SER A 25 -3.75 6.68 -5.19
N VAL A 26 -3.60 5.48 -4.60
CA VAL A 26 -4.73 4.61 -4.23
C VAL A 26 -5.67 5.25 -3.22
N ALA A 27 -5.11 5.89 -2.20
CA ALA A 27 -5.84 6.47 -1.08
C ALA A 27 -5.89 8.00 -1.16
N GLY A 28 -6.71 8.61 -0.31
CA GLY A 28 -6.75 10.05 -0.12
C GLY A 28 -8.16 10.57 0.15
N ALA A 29 -8.31 11.41 1.18
CA ALA A 29 -9.57 12.05 1.54
C ALA A 29 -10.16 12.87 0.36
N GLY A 30 -9.31 13.40 -0.52
CA GLY A 30 -9.72 14.13 -1.71
C GLY A 30 -10.61 13.29 -2.67
N LYS A 31 -10.37 11.98 -2.78
CA LYS A 31 -11.25 11.10 -3.58
C LYS A 31 -12.63 10.95 -2.98
N GLY A 32 -12.71 10.81 -1.65
CA GLY A 32 -13.98 10.71 -0.93
C GLY A 32 -14.79 12.01 -1.07
N LEU A 33 -14.13 13.15 -0.87
CA LEU A 33 -14.74 14.47 -1.05
C LEU A 33 -15.23 14.68 -2.49
N ALA A 34 -14.44 14.26 -3.48
CA ALA A 34 -14.83 14.36 -4.87
C ALA A 34 -16.05 13.48 -5.20
N ALA A 35 -16.07 12.24 -4.72
CA ALA A 35 -17.19 11.33 -4.90
C ALA A 35 -18.49 11.85 -4.23
N MET A 36 -18.39 12.41 -3.03
CA MET A 36 -19.53 13.04 -2.34
C MET A 36 -20.08 14.22 -3.14
N GLY A 37 -19.21 15.10 -3.66
CA GLY A 37 -19.63 16.22 -4.50
C GLY A 37 -20.39 15.77 -5.75
N VAL A 38 -19.88 14.76 -6.45
CA VAL A 38 -20.55 14.17 -7.63
C VAL A 38 -21.89 13.52 -7.25
N MET A 39 -21.95 12.83 -6.12
CA MET A 39 -23.19 12.21 -5.63
C MET A 39 -24.26 13.25 -5.31
N LEU A 40 -23.89 14.38 -4.69
CA LEU A 40 -24.82 15.49 -4.41
C LEU A 40 -25.42 16.07 -5.70
N ILE A 41 -24.61 16.23 -6.75
CA ILE A 41 -25.10 16.68 -8.06
C ILE A 41 -26.14 15.70 -8.61
N TRP A 42 -25.87 14.39 -8.54
CA TRP A 42 -26.82 13.36 -8.99
C TRP A 42 -28.13 13.38 -8.20
N ILE A 43 -28.05 13.49 -6.87
CA ILE A 43 -29.22 13.58 -6.00
C ILE A 43 -30.03 14.84 -6.34
N ALA A 44 -29.38 15.97 -6.60
CA ALA A 44 -30.06 17.21 -6.99
C ALA A 44 -30.81 17.08 -8.32
N VAL A 45 -30.23 16.39 -9.31
CA VAL A 45 -30.88 16.13 -10.59
C VAL A 45 -32.12 15.25 -10.41
N LEU A 46 -32.02 14.18 -9.61
CA LEU A 46 -33.15 13.29 -9.31
C LEU A 46 -34.26 14.03 -8.54
N LEU A 47 -33.90 14.86 -7.56
CA LEU A 47 -34.84 15.71 -6.82
C LEU A 47 -35.55 16.72 -7.72
N ALA A 48 -34.84 17.39 -8.62
CA ALA A 48 -35.46 18.30 -9.59
C ALA A 48 -36.45 17.57 -10.50
N ALA A 49 -36.09 16.39 -10.99
CA ALA A 49 -36.97 15.58 -11.84
C ALA A 49 -38.24 15.14 -11.10
N ALA A 50 -38.12 14.73 -9.84
CA ALA A 50 -39.25 14.31 -9.01
C ALA A 50 -40.17 15.49 -8.64
N LEU A 51 -39.61 16.66 -8.35
CA LEU A 51 -40.35 17.83 -7.87
C LEU A 51 -40.91 18.72 -8.98
N PHE A 52 -40.41 18.57 -10.22
CA PHE A 52 -40.80 19.40 -11.37
C PHE A 52 -42.32 19.52 -11.56
N ARG A 53 -43.07 18.42 -11.37
CA ARG A 53 -44.54 18.42 -11.50
C ARG A 53 -45.31 18.96 -10.28
N ILE A 54 -44.64 19.07 -9.12
CA ILE A 54 -45.27 19.43 -7.84
C ILE A 54 -45.10 20.92 -7.56
N ILE A 55 -43.88 21.43 -7.67
CA ILE A 55 -43.54 22.82 -7.30
C ILE A 55 -43.30 23.74 -8.51
N GLY A 56 -43.42 23.19 -9.73
CA GLY A 56 -43.17 23.90 -10.98
C GLY A 56 -41.68 24.01 -11.33
N THR A 57 -41.40 24.12 -12.62
CA THR A 57 -40.04 24.04 -13.19
C THR A 57 -39.07 25.04 -12.57
N GLN A 58 -39.47 26.31 -12.40
CA GLN A 58 -38.59 27.35 -11.85
C GLN A 58 -38.14 27.04 -10.42
N LYS A 59 -39.05 26.63 -9.54
CA LYS A 59 -38.72 26.34 -8.14
C LYS A 59 -37.89 25.06 -8.01
N ALA A 60 -38.20 24.03 -8.81
CA ALA A 60 -37.43 22.80 -8.86
C ALA A 60 -35.97 23.03 -9.31
N VAL A 61 -35.77 23.87 -10.34
CA VAL A 61 -34.43 24.26 -10.81
C VAL A 61 -33.67 25.05 -9.75
N MET A 62 -34.32 25.98 -9.05
CA MET A 62 -33.67 26.79 -8.00
C MET A 62 -33.20 25.91 -6.82
N VAL A 63 -34.02 24.95 -6.39
CA VAL A 63 -33.65 23.98 -5.34
C VAL A 63 -32.48 23.12 -5.78
N ALA A 64 -32.50 22.59 -7.01
CA ALA A 64 -31.40 21.79 -7.52
C ALA A 64 -30.12 22.61 -7.66
N ALA A 65 -30.19 23.86 -8.13
CA ALA A 65 -29.03 24.75 -8.21
C ALA A 65 -28.39 24.98 -6.83
N GLY A 66 -29.20 25.12 -5.77
CA GLY A 66 -28.74 25.24 -4.39
C GLY A 66 -27.94 24.04 -3.87
N ILE A 67 -28.12 22.85 -4.46
CA ILE A 67 -27.39 21.62 -4.09
C ILE A 67 -26.23 21.34 -5.06
N ILE A 68 -26.44 21.60 -6.36
CA ILE A 68 -25.43 21.38 -7.42
C ILE A 68 -24.21 22.26 -7.19
N VAL A 69 -24.39 23.55 -6.86
CA VAL A 69 -23.27 24.48 -6.67
C VAL A 69 -22.33 24.01 -5.54
N PRO A 70 -22.83 23.71 -4.32
CA PRO A 70 -21.99 23.08 -3.30
C PRO A 70 -21.38 21.75 -3.74
N GLY A 71 -22.12 20.91 -4.47
CA GLY A 71 -21.62 19.65 -5.01
C GLY A 71 -20.40 19.83 -5.93
N ILE A 72 -20.44 20.80 -6.84
CA ILE A 72 -19.32 21.16 -7.73
C ILE A 72 -18.12 21.66 -6.92
N LEU A 73 -18.35 22.53 -5.93
CA LEU A 73 -17.28 23.06 -5.07
C LEU A 73 -16.58 21.94 -4.29
N LEU A 74 -17.35 21.00 -3.71
CA LEU A 74 -16.81 19.83 -3.03
C LEU A 74 -16.03 18.93 -3.99
N ALA A 75 -16.55 18.72 -5.21
CA ALA A 75 -15.86 17.96 -6.23
C ALA A 75 -14.50 18.57 -6.60
N ALA A 76 -14.47 19.88 -6.86
CA ALA A 76 -13.26 20.62 -7.19
C ALA A 76 -12.24 20.63 -6.03
N ALA A 77 -12.71 20.87 -4.80
CA ALA A 77 -11.88 20.81 -3.60
C ALA A 77 -11.26 19.42 -3.42
N GLY A 78 -12.05 18.36 -3.60
CA GLY A 78 -11.59 16.98 -3.52
C GLY A 78 -10.49 16.65 -4.53
N VAL A 79 -10.68 17.07 -5.79
CA VAL A 79 -9.66 16.91 -6.85
C VAL A 79 -8.39 17.69 -6.52
N SER A 80 -8.51 18.92 -6.03
CA SER A 80 -7.36 19.76 -5.64
C SER A 80 -6.56 19.13 -4.50
N MET A 81 -7.24 18.67 -3.45
CA MET A 81 -6.63 17.97 -2.31
C MET A 81 -5.93 16.69 -2.76
N GLN A 82 -6.55 15.92 -3.66
CA GLN A 82 -5.95 14.69 -4.18
C GLN A 82 -4.69 14.99 -4.99
N LYS A 83 -4.71 16.00 -5.87
CA LYS A 83 -3.52 16.44 -6.63
C LYS A 83 -2.41 16.90 -5.70
N LYS A 84 -2.73 17.66 -4.64
CA LYS A 84 -1.74 18.10 -3.63
C LYS A 84 -1.09 16.91 -2.94
N ARG A 85 -1.89 15.94 -2.50
CA ARG A 85 -1.39 14.69 -1.90
C ARG A 85 -0.48 13.95 -2.88
N GLU A 86 -0.92 13.77 -4.12
CA GLU A 86 -0.16 13.05 -5.15
C GLU A 86 1.15 13.74 -5.54
N ARG A 87 1.32 15.04 -5.30
CA ARG A 87 2.61 15.74 -5.46
C ARG A 87 3.56 15.45 -4.30
N GLY A 88 3.04 15.22 -3.10
CA GLY A 88 3.82 14.87 -1.91
C GLY A 88 4.20 13.39 -1.80
N TRP A 89 4.05 12.60 -2.88
CA TRP A 89 4.34 11.18 -2.85
C TRP A 89 5.80 10.88 -2.50
N ALA A 90 6.75 11.59 -3.09
CA ALA A 90 8.17 11.39 -2.85
C ALA A 90 8.51 11.66 -1.38
N ALA A 91 8.09 12.83 -0.86
CA ALA A 91 8.23 13.17 0.56
C ALA A 91 7.61 12.14 1.51
N ALA A 92 6.49 11.51 1.12
CA ALA A 92 5.86 10.47 1.92
C ALA A 92 6.68 9.17 1.96
N TYR A 93 7.31 8.79 0.85
CA TYR A 93 8.23 7.64 0.82
C TYR A 93 9.55 7.97 1.50
N THR A 94 10.17 9.12 1.25
CA THR A 94 11.47 9.48 1.85
C THR A 94 11.42 9.57 3.37
N LYS A 95 10.38 10.24 3.91
CA LYS A 95 10.17 10.36 5.36
C LYS A 95 10.08 9.00 6.06
N LEU A 96 9.48 8.05 5.36
CA LEU A 96 9.18 6.73 5.88
C LEU A 96 10.38 5.81 5.68
N SER A 97 10.75 5.54 4.42
CA SER A 97 11.79 4.58 4.02
C SER A 97 13.22 4.98 4.38
N GLY A 98 13.46 6.25 4.71
CA GLY A 98 14.82 6.79 4.85
C GLY A 98 15.57 6.89 3.52
N MET A 99 14.93 6.56 2.39
CA MET A 99 15.50 6.70 1.05
C MET A 99 15.45 8.16 0.60
N ASP A 100 16.42 8.57 -0.20
CA ASP A 100 16.39 9.87 -0.87
C ASP A 100 15.62 9.81 -2.21
N GLU A 101 15.37 10.96 -2.84
CA GLU A 101 14.63 11.00 -4.10
C GLU A 101 15.36 10.30 -5.26
N LYS A 102 16.71 10.26 -5.25
CA LYS A 102 17.47 9.58 -6.30
C LYS A 102 17.25 8.07 -6.22
N GLU A 103 17.21 7.55 -5.00
CA GLU A 103 16.93 6.16 -4.73
C GLU A 103 15.48 5.79 -5.08
N LEU A 104 14.51 6.67 -4.82
CA LEU A 104 13.13 6.45 -5.30
C LEU A 104 13.07 6.37 -6.85
N HIS A 105 13.89 7.16 -7.55
CA HIS A 105 14.01 7.03 -9.00
C HIS A 105 14.69 5.73 -9.44
N GLN A 106 15.66 5.21 -8.67
CA GLN A 106 16.24 3.89 -8.93
C GLN A 106 15.20 2.78 -8.78
N VAL A 107 14.34 2.86 -7.76
CA VAL A 107 13.21 1.93 -7.59
C VAL A 107 12.28 1.97 -8.82
N ASP A 108 11.91 3.16 -9.29
CA ASP A 108 11.08 3.31 -10.49
C ASP A 108 11.77 2.74 -11.75
N GLN A 109 13.09 2.90 -11.88
CA GLN A 109 13.88 2.33 -12.99
C GLN A 109 13.96 0.80 -12.90
N GLU A 110 14.24 0.25 -11.72
CA GLU A 110 14.30 -1.20 -11.48
C GLU A 110 12.96 -1.87 -11.74
N PHE A 111 11.85 -1.22 -11.37
CA PHE A 111 10.51 -1.72 -11.67
C PHE A 111 10.26 -1.94 -13.17
N GLN A 112 10.92 -1.16 -14.04
CA GLN A 112 10.82 -1.34 -15.48
C GLN A 112 11.65 -2.53 -16.00
N GLN A 113 12.65 -3.01 -15.24
CA GLN A 113 13.54 -4.09 -15.65
C GLN A 113 12.86 -5.48 -15.62
N PRO A 114 13.32 -6.44 -16.45
CA PRO A 114 12.91 -7.83 -16.33
C PRO A 114 13.17 -8.39 -14.92
N GLY A 115 12.38 -9.37 -14.49
CA GLY A 115 12.49 -9.97 -13.15
C GLY A 115 11.78 -9.20 -12.04
N THR A 116 11.13 -8.07 -12.32
CA THR A 116 10.18 -7.48 -11.37
C THR A 116 9.00 -8.42 -11.15
N VAL A 117 8.64 -8.67 -9.89
CA VAL A 117 7.48 -9.49 -9.53
C VAL A 117 6.48 -8.65 -8.75
N LEU A 118 5.21 -8.71 -9.15
CA LEU A 118 4.09 -8.16 -8.40
C LEU A 118 3.50 -9.22 -7.48
N PHE A 119 3.08 -8.82 -6.29
CA PHE A 119 2.42 -9.71 -5.35
C PHE A 119 1.33 -9.02 -4.53
N SER A 120 0.34 -9.79 -4.09
CA SER A 120 -0.77 -9.31 -3.26
C SER A 120 -1.42 -10.44 -2.46
N PHE A 121 -2.02 -10.08 -1.33
CA PHE A 121 -2.87 -10.97 -0.54
C PHE A 121 -4.19 -11.29 -1.27
N ASP A 122 -4.71 -10.33 -2.05
CA ASP A 122 -5.94 -10.48 -2.85
C ASP A 122 -5.67 -10.93 -4.29
N LYS A 123 -6.71 -11.38 -4.99
CA LYS A 123 -6.66 -11.80 -6.41
C LYS A 123 -7.10 -10.70 -7.40
N GLY A 124 -7.40 -9.50 -6.94
CA GLY A 124 -7.91 -8.41 -7.77
C GLY A 124 -6.89 -7.97 -8.82
N LYS A 125 -7.35 -7.71 -10.05
CA LYS A 125 -6.51 -7.27 -11.20
C LYS A 125 -6.93 -5.94 -11.81
N ASP A 126 -7.94 -5.28 -11.25
CA ASP A 126 -8.37 -3.96 -11.70
C ASP A 126 -7.34 -2.86 -11.33
N SER A 127 -7.57 -1.64 -11.81
CA SER A 127 -6.65 -0.51 -11.59
C SER A 127 -6.45 -0.16 -10.11
N ASN A 128 -7.49 -0.24 -9.28
CA ASN A 128 -7.36 0.01 -7.84
C ASN A 128 -6.64 -1.15 -7.16
N SER A 129 -6.89 -2.38 -7.58
CA SER A 129 -6.15 -3.55 -7.10
C SER A 129 -4.65 -3.44 -7.39
N LEU A 130 -4.27 -3.05 -8.62
CA LEU A 130 -2.87 -2.83 -9.00
C LEU A 130 -2.17 -1.79 -8.10
N LYS A 131 -2.87 -0.73 -7.69
CA LYS A 131 -2.30 0.28 -6.79
C LYS A 131 -2.07 -0.22 -5.36
N LYS A 132 -2.76 -1.29 -4.96
CA LYS A 132 -2.62 -1.92 -3.63
C LYS A 132 -1.63 -3.08 -3.65
N MET A 133 -1.12 -3.52 -4.80
CA MET A 133 -0.14 -4.59 -4.84
C MET A 133 1.18 -4.18 -4.18
N GLY A 134 1.94 -5.18 -3.77
CA GLY A 134 3.36 -5.06 -3.53
C GLY A 134 4.14 -5.39 -4.80
N PHE A 135 5.42 -5.05 -4.78
CA PHE A 135 6.36 -5.47 -5.81
C PHE A 135 7.71 -5.78 -5.18
N ILE A 136 8.46 -6.65 -5.83
CA ILE A 136 9.85 -6.93 -5.54
C ILE A 136 10.64 -6.76 -6.84
N THR A 137 11.79 -6.10 -6.71
CA THR A 137 12.75 -5.83 -7.78
C THR A 137 14.09 -6.48 -7.39
N ALA A 138 15.17 -6.17 -8.11
CA ALA A 138 16.48 -6.69 -7.77
C ALA A 138 16.94 -6.25 -6.37
N ASN A 139 16.69 -4.98 -6.00
CA ASN A 139 17.21 -4.41 -4.76
C ASN A 139 16.12 -3.92 -3.79
N TYR A 140 14.86 -3.83 -4.22
CA TYR A 140 13.80 -3.20 -3.42
C TYR A 140 12.55 -4.04 -3.32
N ILE A 141 11.87 -3.90 -2.18
CA ILE A 141 10.56 -4.47 -1.92
C ILE A 141 9.60 -3.41 -1.40
N LYS A 142 8.41 -3.37 -2.00
CA LYS A 142 7.26 -2.58 -1.54
C LYS A 142 6.15 -3.53 -1.13
N PHE A 143 5.68 -3.46 0.11
CA PHE A 143 4.63 -4.37 0.58
C PHE A 143 3.22 -3.93 0.14
N PRO A 144 2.25 -4.88 -0.02
CA PRO A 144 0.90 -4.56 -0.44
C PRO A 144 0.18 -3.64 0.55
N GLY A 145 -0.72 -2.80 0.04
CA GLY A 145 -1.52 -1.89 0.86
C GLY A 145 -1.43 -0.43 0.42
N ILE A 146 -2.03 0.43 1.24
CA ILE A 146 -2.14 1.88 0.99
C ILE A 146 -0.96 2.68 1.55
N ASN A 147 -0.17 2.07 2.45
CA ASN A 147 0.95 2.71 3.10
C ASN A 147 2.20 2.66 2.21
N PRO A 148 3.09 3.67 2.27
CA PRO A 148 4.33 3.72 1.47
C PRO A 148 5.44 2.83 2.08
N PHE A 149 5.11 1.57 2.38
CA PHE A 149 6.06 0.64 3.00
C PHE A 149 6.99 0.06 1.92
N LEU A 150 8.12 0.72 1.73
CA LEU A 150 9.16 0.43 0.75
C LEU A 150 10.50 0.30 1.50
N LEU A 151 11.22 -0.77 1.21
CA LEU A 151 12.49 -1.12 1.85
C LEU A 151 13.52 -1.57 0.80
N ARG A 152 14.81 -1.41 1.12
CA ARG A 152 15.85 -2.18 0.44
C ARG A 152 15.72 -3.63 0.87
N LEU A 153 15.94 -4.57 -0.05
CA LEU A 153 15.86 -5.99 0.26
C LEU A 153 16.87 -6.41 1.32
N ASP A 154 18.10 -5.87 1.26
CA ASP A 154 19.15 -6.13 2.25
C ASP A 154 18.82 -5.58 3.65
N ASP A 155 17.94 -4.59 3.75
CA ASP A 155 17.50 -4.02 5.03
C ASP A 155 16.40 -4.86 5.69
N LEU A 156 15.81 -5.83 4.98
CA LEU A 156 14.71 -6.66 5.49
C LEU A 156 15.23 -7.76 6.41
N VAL A 157 14.83 -7.72 7.69
CA VAL A 157 15.29 -8.69 8.71
C VAL A 157 14.39 -9.92 8.75
N ALA A 158 13.08 -9.71 8.83
CA ALA A 158 12.12 -10.80 8.91
C ALA A 158 10.93 -10.55 7.99
N CYS A 159 10.38 -11.64 7.47
CA CYS A 159 9.17 -11.67 6.66
C CYS A 159 8.54 -13.05 6.81
N PHE A 160 7.50 -13.17 7.63
CA PHE A 160 6.91 -14.46 7.97
C PHE A 160 5.40 -14.39 8.13
N TYR A 161 4.78 -15.56 8.03
CA TYR A 161 3.38 -15.78 8.36
C TYR A 161 3.29 -16.58 9.66
N THR A 162 2.34 -16.22 10.52
CA THR A 162 2.11 -16.92 11.79
C THR A 162 0.62 -17.16 11.99
N LYS A 163 0.27 -18.24 12.70
CA LYS A 163 -1.09 -18.51 13.22
C LYS A 163 -1.23 -18.19 14.70
N LYS A 164 -0.17 -17.64 15.31
CA LYS A 164 -0.04 -17.41 16.74
C LYS A 164 0.41 -15.97 17.01
N MET A 165 -0.14 -15.00 16.29
CA MET A 165 0.06 -13.60 16.61
C MET A 165 -0.79 -13.27 17.84
N LEU A 166 -0.16 -12.86 18.94
CA LEU A 166 -0.89 -12.46 20.14
C LEU A 166 -1.53 -11.08 19.92
N CYS A 167 -2.85 -11.03 19.97
CA CYS A 167 -3.63 -9.81 19.83
C CYS A 167 -3.75 -9.06 21.16
N ARG A 168 -4.05 -7.75 21.10
CA ARG A 168 -4.20 -6.88 22.29
C ARG A 168 -5.32 -7.30 23.24
N ASP A 169 -6.29 -8.03 22.73
CA ASP A 169 -7.42 -8.59 23.50
C ASP A 169 -7.07 -9.92 24.20
N GLY A 170 -5.82 -10.39 24.09
CA GLY A 170 -5.35 -11.65 24.65
C GLY A 170 -5.69 -12.89 23.82
N GLY A 171 -6.31 -12.70 22.64
CA GLY A 171 -6.55 -13.77 21.67
C GLY A 171 -5.32 -14.06 20.80
N TYR A 172 -5.37 -15.18 20.06
CA TYR A 172 -4.44 -15.45 18.98
C TYR A 172 -5.15 -15.29 17.64
N ASP A 173 -4.49 -14.63 16.70
CA ASP A 173 -4.90 -14.56 15.31
C ASP A 173 -3.75 -14.96 14.39
N HIS A 174 -4.06 -15.18 13.11
CA HIS A 174 -3.04 -15.28 12.08
C HIS A 174 -2.64 -13.92 11.53
N GLY A 175 -1.36 -13.77 11.20
CA GLY A 175 -0.78 -12.51 10.78
C GLY A 175 0.36 -12.71 9.79
N PHE A 176 0.60 -11.69 8.96
CA PHE A 176 1.79 -11.58 8.14
C PHE A 176 2.60 -10.38 8.62
N ILE A 177 3.86 -10.62 8.95
CA ILE A 177 4.75 -9.65 9.57
C ILE A 177 5.99 -9.48 8.72
N ALA A 178 6.40 -8.23 8.49
CA ALA A 178 7.69 -7.90 7.92
C ALA A 178 8.26 -6.63 8.57
N TYR A 179 9.56 -6.61 8.85
CA TYR A 179 10.22 -5.44 9.41
C TYR A 179 11.69 -5.31 8.98
N PRO A 180 12.17 -4.07 8.86
CA PRO A 180 13.55 -3.79 8.53
C PRO A 180 14.49 -3.85 9.74
N VAL A 181 15.78 -3.71 9.46
CA VAL A 181 16.87 -3.58 10.44
C VAL A 181 16.84 -2.22 11.16
N GLU A 182 16.37 -1.18 10.48
CA GLU A 182 16.29 0.19 10.99
C GLU A 182 14.90 0.79 10.76
N GLY A 183 14.45 1.58 11.74
CA GLY A 183 13.16 2.27 11.74
C GLY A 183 12.13 1.64 12.68
N GLU A 184 11.20 2.46 13.17
CA GLU A 184 10.21 2.08 14.20
C GLU A 184 8.96 1.38 13.65
N TRP A 185 9.07 0.77 12.48
CA TRP A 185 7.92 0.44 11.66
C TRP A 185 7.91 -1.01 11.20
N THR A 186 6.79 -1.65 11.48
CA THR A 186 6.51 -3.05 11.14
C THR A 186 5.34 -3.08 10.18
N PHE A 187 5.51 -3.79 9.08
CA PHE A 187 4.38 -4.18 8.25
C PHE A 187 3.66 -5.34 8.94
N VAL A 188 2.45 -5.09 9.42
CA VAL A 188 1.56 -6.11 9.96
C VAL A 188 0.30 -6.12 9.10
N MET A 189 -0.03 -7.30 8.59
CA MET A 189 -1.34 -7.57 8.01
C MET A 189 -2.05 -8.55 8.91
N ASP A 190 -3.19 -8.12 9.46
CA ASP A 190 -4.05 -8.93 10.30
C ASP A 190 -4.91 -9.86 9.45
N SER A 191 -5.04 -11.09 9.92
CA SER A 191 -5.86 -12.13 9.35
C SER A 191 -5.68 -12.44 7.83
N PRO A 192 -4.48 -12.39 7.21
CA PRO A 192 -4.34 -12.54 5.76
C PRO A 192 -4.57 -13.99 5.29
N PRO A 193 -4.91 -14.20 4.00
CA PRO A 193 -5.02 -15.56 3.45
C PRO A 193 -3.69 -16.32 3.56
N GLU A 194 -3.70 -17.46 4.25
CA GLU A 194 -2.50 -18.29 4.53
C GLU A 194 -1.73 -18.63 3.25
N LYS A 195 -2.41 -19.17 2.24
CA LYS A 195 -1.75 -19.59 0.99
C LYS A 195 -1.02 -18.43 0.30
N ALA A 196 -1.65 -17.26 0.23
CA ALA A 196 -1.04 -16.08 -0.39
C ALA A 196 0.14 -15.57 0.46
N SER A 197 0.02 -15.63 1.78
CA SER A 197 1.08 -15.23 2.71
C SER A 197 2.32 -16.10 2.55
N LEU A 198 2.16 -17.43 2.52
CA LEU A 198 3.26 -18.38 2.33
C LEU A 198 3.92 -18.24 0.94
N GLU A 199 3.14 -17.98 -0.11
CA GLU A 199 3.68 -17.67 -1.45
C GLU A 199 4.56 -16.41 -1.42
N ILE A 200 4.14 -15.36 -0.70
CA ILE A 200 4.92 -14.12 -0.55
C ILE A 200 6.19 -14.37 0.28
N VAL A 201 6.11 -15.08 1.40
CA VAL A 201 7.30 -15.43 2.21
C VAL A 201 8.33 -16.18 1.37
N LYS A 202 7.87 -17.14 0.56
CA LYS A 202 8.75 -17.89 -0.35
C LYS A 202 9.41 -16.97 -1.38
N LEU A 203 8.64 -16.10 -2.03
CA LEU A 203 9.15 -15.12 -3.00
C LEU A 203 10.23 -14.22 -2.38
N VAL A 204 9.99 -13.72 -1.17
CA VAL A 204 10.94 -12.86 -0.45
C VAL A 204 12.21 -13.62 -0.13
N LYS A 205 12.12 -14.86 0.35
CA LYS A 205 13.28 -15.72 0.64
C LYS A 205 14.13 -16.02 -0.61
N GLU A 206 13.48 -16.19 -1.77
CA GLU A 206 14.19 -16.41 -3.05
C GLU A 206 15.02 -15.18 -3.47
N HIS A 207 14.56 -13.96 -3.15
CA HIS A 207 15.26 -12.71 -3.48
C HIS A 207 16.24 -12.25 -2.38
N ASN A 208 15.95 -12.56 -1.12
CA ASN A 208 16.84 -12.32 0.02
C ASN A 208 16.90 -13.56 0.93
N PRO A 209 17.90 -14.44 0.73
CA PRO A 209 18.07 -15.64 1.56
C PRO A 209 18.42 -15.39 3.03
N LYS A 210 18.80 -14.16 3.40
CA LYS A 210 19.17 -13.78 4.79
C LYS A 210 17.94 -13.53 5.66
N VAL A 211 16.78 -13.28 5.03
CA VAL A 211 15.54 -12.95 5.73
C VAL A 211 15.08 -14.11 6.63
N ILE A 212 14.64 -13.76 7.83
CA ILE A 212 14.06 -14.71 8.78
C ILE A 212 12.60 -14.96 8.39
N THR A 213 12.27 -16.22 8.09
CA THR A 213 10.95 -16.63 7.57
C THR A 213 10.05 -17.34 8.56
N ASP A 214 10.54 -17.57 9.77
CA ASP A 214 9.86 -18.35 10.81
C ASP A 214 9.57 -17.46 12.02
N HIS A 215 8.37 -17.63 12.61
CA HIS A 215 7.97 -16.87 13.79
C HIS A 215 8.83 -17.24 15.02
N PHE A 216 9.05 -18.53 15.23
CA PHE A 216 9.93 -19.04 16.27
C PHE A 216 11.05 -19.84 15.62
N PHE A 217 12.30 -19.54 15.98
CA PHE A 217 13.46 -20.24 15.43
C PHE A 217 14.58 -20.34 16.48
N ALA A 218 15.52 -21.25 16.25
CA ALA A 218 16.69 -21.43 17.10
C ALA A 218 17.96 -21.11 16.32
N TYR A 219 18.90 -20.42 16.96
CA TYR A 219 20.23 -20.13 16.42
C TYR A 219 21.26 -20.21 17.56
N GLU A 220 22.37 -20.93 17.35
CA GLU A 220 23.43 -21.10 18.35
C GLU A 220 22.94 -21.58 19.73
N GLY A 221 21.88 -22.42 19.77
CA GLY A 221 21.31 -22.95 21.01
C GLY A 221 20.42 -21.96 21.79
N LYS A 222 20.17 -20.75 21.25
CA LYS A 222 19.18 -19.80 21.78
C LYS A 222 17.92 -19.83 20.91
N GLU A 223 16.76 -19.79 21.56
CA GLU A 223 15.46 -19.63 20.90
C GLU A 223 15.12 -18.14 20.75
N TYR A 224 14.48 -17.81 19.63
CA TYR A 224 14.11 -16.45 19.26
C TYR A 224 12.63 -16.39 18.88
N ASP A 225 11.97 -15.32 19.32
CA ASP A 225 10.62 -14.93 18.90
C ASP A 225 10.73 -13.73 17.95
N ALA A 226 10.45 -13.95 16.67
CA ALA A 226 10.55 -12.94 15.62
C ALA A 226 9.47 -11.86 15.70
N PHE A 227 8.43 -12.00 16.53
CA PHE A 227 7.40 -10.98 16.72
C PHE A 227 7.47 -10.32 18.10
N GLY A 228 7.50 -11.11 19.17
CA GLY A 228 7.60 -10.63 20.55
C GLY A 228 9.00 -10.12 20.91
N GLY A 229 10.04 -10.64 20.25
CA GLY A 229 11.46 -10.33 20.51
C GLY A 229 12.17 -9.63 19.35
N MET A 230 11.47 -8.77 18.59
CA MET A 230 12.00 -8.11 17.39
C MET A 230 13.38 -7.47 17.59
N GLU A 231 13.62 -6.79 18.71
CA GLU A 231 14.91 -6.14 18.99
C GLU A 231 16.05 -7.15 19.05
N GLU A 232 15.88 -8.28 19.73
CA GLU A 232 16.90 -9.33 19.80
C GLU A 232 17.17 -9.97 18.44
N VAL A 233 16.13 -10.09 17.61
CA VAL A 233 16.23 -10.65 16.27
C VAL A 233 16.92 -9.68 15.31
N ILE A 234 16.66 -8.38 15.43
CA ILE A 234 17.37 -7.33 14.69
C ILE A 234 18.86 -7.33 15.05
N GLU A 235 19.20 -7.39 16.34
CA GLU A 235 20.59 -7.44 16.78
C GLU A 235 21.30 -8.72 16.34
N LEU A 236 20.61 -9.86 16.36
CA LEU A 236 21.12 -11.10 15.77
C LEU A 236 21.40 -10.92 14.27
N HIS A 237 20.47 -10.34 13.52
CA HIS A 237 20.62 -10.14 12.08
C HIS A 237 21.79 -9.21 11.76
N LYS A 238 21.96 -8.10 12.51
CA LYS A 238 23.12 -7.22 12.40
C LYS A 238 24.43 -7.94 12.70
N ARG A 239 24.45 -8.80 13.72
CA ARG A 239 25.64 -9.58 14.10
C ARG A 239 26.05 -10.58 13.02
N VAL A 240 25.08 -11.25 12.39
CA VAL A 240 25.33 -12.32 11.41
C VAL A 240 25.57 -11.77 10.00
N TYR A 241 24.84 -10.73 9.59
CA TYR A 241 24.82 -10.24 8.21
C TYR A 241 25.20 -8.77 8.04
N GLY A 242 25.26 -7.98 9.13
CA GLY A 242 25.68 -6.59 9.07
C GLY A 242 27.13 -6.46 8.60
N LYS A 243 27.39 -5.49 7.72
CA LYS A 243 28.76 -5.05 7.44
C LYS A 243 29.24 -4.25 8.65
N ARG A 244 30.38 -4.65 9.23
CA ARG A 244 31.12 -3.83 10.20
C ARG A 244 31.53 -2.50 9.59
#